data_AF-A0A2S2KU51-F1
#
_entry.id   AF-A0A2S2KU51-F1
#
_cell.length_a   1.000
_cell.length_b   1.000
_cell.length_c   1.000
_cell.angle_alpha   90.00
_cell.angle_beta   90.00
_cell.angle_gamma   90.00
#
_symmetry.space_group_name_H-M   'P 1'
#
loop_
_entity.id
_entity.type
_entity.pdbx_description
1 polymer ?
#
loop_
_entity_poly.entity_id
_entity_poly.type
_entity_poly.pdbx_seq_one_letter_code
_entity_poly.pdbx_strand_id
1 'polypeptide(L)'
;MLELDKKVFGNITTKEIIGSDPPEIPNTKDNLEKELTTLLSKLESSSKDNLEKLLKEQKIAEDHINSRPGAMALAQNKIKLFNVYNEKYIQKIKEKLES
;
A
#
# COMPACT_ATOMS: atom_id res chain seq x y z
N MET A 1 -19.86 5.26 0.78
CA MET A 1 -19.63 4.54 -0.49
C MET A 1 -18.27 3.85 -0.38
N LEU A 2 -18.15 2.57 -0.70
CA LEU A 2 -16.87 1.86 -0.62
C LEU A 2 -15.96 2.38 -1.74
N GLU A 3 -14.87 3.09 -1.41
CA GLU A 3 -13.87 3.53 -2.39
C GLU A 3 -13.00 2.34 -2.83
N LEU A 4 -13.59 1.37 -3.54
CA LEU A 4 -12.90 0.15 -3.97
C LEU A 4 -11.84 0.42 -5.05
N ASP A 5 -12.07 1.40 -5.92
CA ASP A 5 -11.16 1.74 -7.01
C ASP A 5 -10.04 2.73 -6.60
N LYS A 6 -10.00 3.13 -5.32
CA LYS A 6 -8.96 4.00 -4.80
C LYS A 6 -7.62 3.27 -4.79
N LYS A 7 -6.59 3.89 -5.37
CA LYS A 7 -5.21 3.40 -5.31
C LYS A 7 -4.65 3.60 -3.90
N VAL A 8 -4.16 2.52 -3.32
CA VAL A 8 -3.63 2.46 -1.94
C VAL A 8 -2.15 2.07 -1.90
N PHE A 9 -1.60 1.51 -2.97
CA PHE A 9 -0.17 1.21 -3.09
C PHE A 9 0.25 1.15 -4.56
N GLY A 10 0.82 2.25 -5.08
CA GLY A 10 1.12 2.34 -6.50
C GLY A 10 -0.16 2.23 -7.35
N ASN A 11 -0.26 1.21 -8.19
CA ASN A 11 -1.45 0.90 -8.98
C ASN A 11 -2.45 -0.01 -8.26
N ILE A 12 -2.10 -0.58 -7.11
CA ILE A 12 -2.98 -1.49 -6.36
C ILE A 12 -4.11 -0.71 -5.74
N THR A 13 -5.32 -1.21 -5.95
CA THR A 13 -6.57 -0.62 -5.48
C THR A 13 -7.06 -1.25 -4.18
N THR A 14 -7.92 -0.54 -3.46
CA THR A 14 -8.60 -1.06 -2.27
C THR A 14 -9.34 -2.38 -2.56
N LYS A 15 -9.91 -2.53 -3.76
CA LYS A 15 -10.62 -3.74 -4.19
C LYS A 15 -9.72 -4.97 -4.16
N GLU A 16 -8.48 -4.85 -4.61
CA GLU A 16 -7.54 -5.96 -4.66
C GLU A 16 -7.15 -6.45 -3.25
N ILE A 17 -7.13 -5.53 -2.27
CA ILE A 17 -6.80 -5.85 -0.88
C ILE A 17 -8.01 -6.41 -0.11
N ILE A 18 -9.19 -5.78 -0.22
CA ILE A 18 -10.35 -6.09 0.64
C ILE A 18 -11.70 -6.26 -0.09
N GLY A 19 -11.74 -6.11 -1.42
CA GLY A 19 -12.97 -6.14 -2.23
C GLY A 19 -13.16 -7.35 -3.13
N SER A 20 -12.24 -8.32 -3.11
CA SER A 20 -12.30 -9.54 -3.95
C SER A 20 -12.22 -10.81 -3.09
N ASP A 21 -13.25 -11.66 -3.22
CA ASP A 21 -13.35 -13.05 -2.78
C ASP A 21 -13.37 -13.94 -4.05
N PRO A 22 -12.59 -15.05 -4.21
CA PRO A 22 -11.75 -15.84 -3.29
C PRO A 22 -10.21 -15.53 -3.42
N PRO A 23 -9.24 -16.31 -2.86
CA PRO A 23 -7.88 -15.82 -2.63
C PRO A 23 -6.98 -15.91 -3.87
N GLU A 24 -6.64 -14.78 -4.47
CA GLU A 24 -5.51 -14.70 -5.42
C GLU A 24 -4.17 -14.55 -4.68
N ILE A 25 -3.91 -15.40 -3.69
CA ILE A 25 -2.56 -15.63 -3.18
C ILE A 25 -1.99 -16.73 -4.09
N PRO A 26 -1.00 -16.47 -4.97
CA PRO A 26 0.19 -15.61 -4.78
C PRO A 26 0.13 -14.21 -5.43
N ASN A 27 -0.82 -13.97 -6.32
CA ASN A 27 -0.89 -12.79 -7.19
C ASN A 27 -0.80 -11.46 -6.41
N THR A 28 -1.46 -11.33 -5.26
CA THR A 28 -1.39 -10.11 -4.44
C THR A 28 0.02 -9.81 -3.93
N LYS A 29 0.78 -10.84 -3.52
CA LYS A 29 2.15 -10.65 -3.03
C LYS A 29 3.08 -10.24 -4.18
N ASP A 30 2.99 -10.94 -5.31
CA ASP A 30 3.80 -10.64 -6.49
C ASP A 30 3.52 -9.23 -7.02
N ASN A 31 2.26 -8.80 -6.99
CA ASN A 31 1.86 -7.44 -7.37
C ASN A 31 2.41 -6.39 -6.39
N LEU A 32 2.29 -6.62 -5.08
CA LEU A 32 2.86 -5.73 -4.06
C LEU A 32 4.38 -5.62 -4.19
N GLU A 33 5.06 -6.72 -4.51
CA GLU A 33 6.51 -6.74 -4.70
C GLU A 33 6.93 -5.96 -5.95
N LYS A 34 6.29 -6.21 -7.10
CA LYS A 34 6.54 -5.47 -8.35
C LYS A 34 6.29 -3.96 -8.19
N GLU A 35 5.19 -3.62 -7.53
CA GLU A 35 4.84 -2.22 -7.27
C GLU A 35 5.82 -1.59 -6.29
N LEU A 36 6.26 -2.30 -5.23
CA LEU A 36 7.28 -1.80 -4.32
C LEU A 36 8.58 -1.48 -5.07
N THR A 37 9.08 -2.38 -5.91
CA THR A 37 10.27 -2.12 -6.73
C THR A 37 10.10 -0.87 -7.59
N THR A 38 8.95 -0.74 -8.25
CA THR A 38 8.64 0.43 -9.10
C THR A 38 8.58 1.73 -8.30
N LEU A 39 7.96 1.71 -7.11
CA LEU A 39 7.85 2.86 -6.23
C LEU A 39 9.23 3.27 -5.70
N LEU A 40 10.06 2.31 -5.28
CA LEU A 40 11.41 2.57 -4.80
C LEU A 40 12.29 3.21 -5.87
N SER A 41 12.23 2.74 -7.12
CA SER A 41 12.96 3.38 -8.23
C SER A 41 12.51 4.83 -8.46
N LYS A 42 11.23 5.14 -8.26
CA LYS A 42 10.71 6.51 -8.37
C LYS A 42 11.10 7.41 -7.18
N LEU A 43 11.38 6.83 -6.01
CA LEU A 43 11.87 7.60 -4.85
C LEU A 43 13.23 8.22 -5.11
N GLU A 44 14.08 7.60 -5.93
CA GLU A 44 15.45 8.08 -6.17
C GLU A 44 15.49 9.48 -6.79
N SER A 45 14.49 9.82 -7.61
CA SER A 45 14.36 11.12 -8.28
C SER A 45 13.31 12.03 -7.65
N SER A 46 12.78 11.68 -6.47
CA SER A 46 11.73 12.46 -5.80
C SER A 46 12.32 13.62 -5.00
N SER A 47 11.68 14.79 -5.07
CA SER A 47 12.00 15.94 -4.22
C SER A 47 11.51 15.74 -2.78
N LYS A 48 12.06 16.52 -1.84
CA LYS A 48 11.68 16.47 -0.41
C LYS A 48 10.17 16.68 -0.18
N ASP A 49 9.59 17.72 -0.79
CA ASP A 49 8.14 17.97 -0.73
C ASP A 49 7.32 16.78 -1.24
N ASN A 50 7.79 16.12 -2.31
CA ASN A 50 7.13 14.94 -2.86
C ASN A 50 7.23 13.75 -1.91
N LEU A 51 8.38 13.55 -1.26
CA LEU A 51 8.58 12.50 -0.25
C LEU A 51 7.66 12.69 0.96
N GLU A 52 7.52 13.92 1.46
CA GLU A 52 6.59 14.23 2.57
C GLU A 52 5.13 13.97 2.19
N LYS A 53 4.76 14.33 0.96
CA LYS A 53 3.43 14.04 0.42
C LYS A 53 3.18 12.53 0.34
N LEU A 54 4.12 11.78 -0.24
CA LEU A 54 4.03 10.31 -0.35
C LEU A 54 3.90 9.65 1.02
N LEU A 55 4.68 10.10 2.01
CA LEU A 55 4.59 9.59 3.38
C LEU A 55 3.18 9.78 3.97
N LYS A 56 2.58 10.95 3.77
CA LYS A 56 1.23 11.25 4.24
C LYS A 56 0.18 10.41 3.52
N GLU A 57 0.29 10.26 2.19
CA GLU A 57 -0.61 9.45 1.39
C GLU A 57 -0.61 7.98 1.86
N GLN A 58 0.56 7.42 2.16
CA GLN A 58 0.67 6.02 2.60
C GLN A 58 0.14 5.75 4.01
N LYS A 59 0.22 6.73 4.92
CA LYS A 59 -0.48 6.63 6.21
C LYS A 59 -2.00 6.66 6.05
N ILE A 60 -2.50 7.54 5.19
CA ILE A 60 -3.95 7.62 4.89
C ILE A 60 -4.43 6.32 4.24
N ALA A 61 -3.64 5.72 3.35
CA ALA A 61 -3.95 4.43 2.75
C ALA A 61 -3.98 3.30 3.79
N GLU A 62 -3.00 3.27 4.70
CA GLU A 62 -2.96 2.33 5.81
C GLU A 62 -4.20 2.42 6.70
N ASP A 63 -4.55 3.62 7.16
CA ASP A 63 -5.75 3.85 7.97
C ASP A 63 -7.01 3.43 7.20
N HIS A 64 -7.09 3.75 5.90
CA HIS A 64 -8.22 3.41 5.05
C HIS A 64 -8.45 1.89 4.91
N ILE A 65 -7.37 1.11 4.84
CA ILE A 65 -7.44 -0.35 4.76
C ILE A 65 -7.74 -0.96 6.12
N ASN A 66 -7.12 -0.47 7.20
CA ASN A 66 -7.21 -1.09 8.52
C ASN A 66 -8.46 -0.68 9.34
N SER A 67 -9.05 0.48 9.07
CA SER A 67 -10.21 1.00 9.82
C SER A 67 -11.56 0.37 9.43
N ARG A 68 -11.61 -0.49 8.41
CA ARG A 68 -12.88 -0.99 7.86
C ARG A 68 -13.47 -2.16 8.69
N PRO A 69 -14.66 -1.98 9.31
CA PRO A 69 -15.37 -3.07 9.99
C PRO A 69 -15.85 -4.11 8.97
N GLY A 70 -15.67 -5.40 9.25
CA GLY A 70 -16.18 -6.52 8.43
C GLY A 70 -15.20 -7.09 7.39
N ALA A 71 -14.24 -6.31 6.89
CA ALA A 71 -13.15 -6.84 6.03
C ALA A 71 -12.15 -7.72 6.80
N MET A 72 -12.10 -7.54 8.12
CA MET A 72 -11.25 -8.29 9.05
C MET A 72 -11.59 -9.78 9.17
N ALA A 73 -12.65 -10.33 8.58
CA ALA A 73 -12.91 -11.78 8.66
C ALA A 73 -12.29 -12.57 7.47
N LEU A 74 -12.41 -12.06 6.24
CA LEU A 74 -12.07 -12.81 5.02
C LEU A 74 -10.77 -12.35 4.35
N ALA A 75 -10.38 -11.07 4.50
CA ALA A 75 -9.22 -10.49 3.82
C ALA A 75 -7.98 -10.31 4.71
N GLN A 76 -7.94 -10.89 5.93
CA GLN A 76 -6.86 -10.64 6.90
C GLN A 76 -5.46 -10.86 6.33
N ASN A 77 -5.26 -11.90 5.51
CA ASN A 77 -3.95 -12.21 4.96
C ASN A 77 -3.49 -11.15 3.95
N LYS A 78 -4.40 -10.62 3.12
CA LYS A 78 -4.09 -9.55 2.16
C LYS A 78 -3.83 -8.22 2.87
N ILE A 79 -4.59 -7.90 3.92
CA ILE A 79 -4.37 -6.73 4.77
C ILE A 79 -3.00 -6.81 5.45
N LYS A 80 -2.65 -7.97 6.03
CA LYS A 80 -1.32 -8.19 6.64
C LYS A 80 -0.20 -8.01 5.61
N LEU A 81 -0.34 -8.59 4.42
CA LEU A 81 0.64 -8.41 3.33
C LEU A 81 0.76 -6.94 2.94
N PHE A 82 -0.36 -6.25 2.69
CA PHE A 82 -0.36 -4.83 2.36
C PHE A 82 0.37 -4.02 3.45
N ASN A 83 0.08 -4.23 4.73
CA ASN A 83 0.73 -3.52 5.82
C ASN A 83 2.26 -3.74 5.83
N VAL A 84 2.73 -4.98 5.61
CA VAL A 84 4.17 -5.28 5.52
C VAL A 84 4.85 -4.53 4.37
N TYR A 85 4.25 -4.51 3.19
CA TYR A 85 4.84 -3.81 2.03
C TYR A 85 4.72 -2.28 2.15
N ASN A 86 3.61 -1.79 2.70
CA ASN A 86 3.42 -0.37 2.98
C ASN A 86 4.43 0.15 4.00
N GLU A 87 4.65 -0.60 5.08
CA GLU A 87 5.66 -0.26 6.10
C GLU A 87 7.06 -0.20 5.49
N LYS A 88 7.45 -1.19 4.68
CA LYS A 88 8.74 -1.18 3.96
C LYS A 88 8.92 0.10 3.13
N TYR A 89 7.88 0.50 2.40
CA TYR A 89 7.93 1.70 1.58
C TYR A 89 8.00 2.98 2.42
N ILE A 90 7.22 3.07 3.51
CA ILE A 90 7.26 4.18 4.46
C ILE A 90 8.65 4.33 5.07
N GLN A 91 9.29 3.23 5.49
CA GLN A 91 10.66 3.28 6.02
C GLN A 91 11.64 3.83 4.99
N LYS A 92 11.54 3.37 3.73
CA LYS A 92 12.40 3.87 2.64
C LYS A 92 12.20 5.35 2.33
N ILE A 93 10.97 5.85 2.41
CA ILE A 93 10.70 7.29 2.28
C ILE A 93 11.35 8.07 3.42
N LYS A 94 11.25 7.60 4.68
CA LYS A 94 11.86 8.26 5.84
C LYS A 94 13.39 8.28 5.73
N GLU A 95 14.01 7.15 5.41
CA GLU A 95 15.46 7.06 5.17
C GLU A 95 15.91 8.10 4.13
N LYS A 96 15.13 8.30 3.05
CA LYS A 96 15.39 9.32 2.02
C LYS A 96 15.18 10.76 2.47
N LEU A 97 14.24 11.01 3.39
CA LEU A 97 13.98 12.34 3.95
C LEU A 97 15.07 12.77 4.94
N GLU A 98 15.70 11.79 5.59
CA GLU A 98 16.78 11.97 6.57
C GLU A 98 18.18 11.99 5.93
N SER A 99 18.29 11.58 4.65
CA SER A 99 19.53 11.64 3.85
C SER A 99 19.75 13.03 3.24
#